data_AF-A0A0K0EWZ5-F1
#
_entry.id   AF-A0A0K0EWZ5-F1
#
_cell.length_a   1.000
_cell.length_b   1.000
_cell.length_c   1.000
_cell.angle_alpha   90.00
_cell.angle_beta   90.00
_cell.angle_gamma   90.00
#
_symmetry.space_group_name_H-M   'P 1'
#
loop_
_entity.id
_entity.type
_entity.pdbx_description
1 polymer ?
#
loop_
_entity_poly.entity_id
_entity_poly.type
_entity_poly.pdbx_seq_one_letter_code
_entity_poly.pdbx_strand_id
1 'polypeptide(L)'
;MNQKLSALKFALINRRGPMLLHENAKPHVSNITVQKLNEIGYETLLHPPYLPDLSPTDYHLFKELELHLSQKNFSKSDDLKNNVLEFLFKWHT
;
A
#
# COMPACT_ATOMS: atom_id res chain seq x y z
N MET A 1 8.45 16.10 -25.02
CA MET A 1 8.40 14.89 -24.15
C MET A 1 9.77 14.68 -23.53
N ASN A 2 9.86 14.55 -22.20
CA ASN A 2 11.16 14.49 -21.50
C ASN A 2 11.79 13.08 -21.66
N GLN A 3 12.93 12.99 -22.35
CA GLN A 3 13.60 11.71 -22.66
C GLN A 3 14.00 10.90 -21.41
N LYS A 4 14.29 11.57 -20.28
CA LYS A 4 14.55 10.89 -19.00
C LYS A 4 13.31 10.22 -18.45
N LEU A 5 12.15 10.87 -18.57
CA LEU A 5 10.88 10.32 -18.12
C LEU A 5 10.47 9.07 -18.94
N SER A 6 10.72 9.08 -20.26
CA SER A 6 10.45 7.90 -21.10
C SER A 6 11.36 6.72 -20.76
N ALA A 7 12.65 6.98 -20.49
CA ALA A 7 13.59 5.93 -20.09
C ALA A 7 13.23 5.32 -18.72
N LEU A 8 12.84 6.16 -17.74
CA LEU A 8 12.39 5.70 -16.42
C LEU A 8 11.10 4.86 -16.51
N LYS A 9 10.12 5.29 -17.30
CA LYS A 9 8.90 4.51 -17.55
C LYS A 9 9.23 3.14 -18.15
N PHE A 10 10.12 3.10 -19.14
CA PHE A 10 10.55 1.85 -19.76
C PHE A 10 11.26 0.92 -18.77
N ALA A 11 12.15 1.46 -17.93
CA ALA A 11 12.84 0.68 -16.89
C ALA A 11 11.85 0.12 -15.85
N LEU A 12 10.85 0.90 -15.43
CA LEU A 12 9.80 0.46 -14.51
C LEU A 12 8.94 -0.65 -15.11
N ILE A 13 8.51 -0.51 -16.39
CA ILE A 13 7.68 -1.51 -17.07
C ILE A 13 8.42 -2.84 -17.25
N ASN A 14 9.73 -2.79 -17.52
CA ASN A 14 10.54 -4.00 -17.74
C ASN A 14 11.21 -4.53 -16.46
N ARG A 15 10.95 -3.92 -15.31
CA ARG A 15 11.51 -4.34 -14.03
C ARG A 15 10.95 -5.72 -13.65
N ARG A 16 11.83 -6.58 -13.17
CA ARG A 16 11.46 -7.88 -12.60
C ARG A 16 11.51 -7.80 -11.08
N GLY A 17 10.42 -8.17 -10.43
CA GLY A 17 10.32 -8.20 -8.97
C GLY A 17 9.34 -7.17 -8.40
N PRO A 18 8.85 -7.42 -7.18
CA PRO A 18 7.87 -6.55 -6.53
C PRO A 18 8.48 -5.23 -6.10
N MET A 19 7.64 -4.20 -6.09
CA MET A 19 7.98 -2.84 -5.66
C MET A 19 7.05 -2.51 -4.50
N LEU A 20 7.62 -2.20 -3.34
CA LEU A 20 6.86 -1.89 -2.14
C LEU A 20 6.74 -0.39 -1.98
N LEU A 21 5.51 0.11 -1.91
CA LEU A 21 5.20 1.46 -1.50
C LEU A 21 4.61 1.42 -0.09
N HIS A 22 5.28 2.04 0.87
CA HIS A 22 4.79 2.21 2.23
C HIS A 22 5.26 3.55 2.79
N GLU A 23 4.62 4.01 3.85
CA GLU A 23 5.00 5.22 4.58
C GLU A 23 6.33 5.06 5.35
N ASN A 24 6.97 6.17 5.72
CA ASN A 24 8.25 6.17 6.46
C ASN A 24 8.08 5.96 7.98
N ALA A 25 7.06 5.21 8.42
CA ALA A 25 6.90 4.93 9.84
C ALA A 25 8.11 4.15 10.38
N LYS A 26 8.49 4.39 11.64
CA LYS A 26 9.70 3.83 12.27
C LYS A 26 9.88 2.30 12.07
N PRO A 27 8.83 1.46 12.18
CA PRO A 27 8.99 0.03 11.94
C PRO A 27 9.38 -0.31 10.49
N HIS A 28 8.89 0.45 9.51
CA HIS A 28 9.11 0.19 8.09
C HIS A 28 10.50 0.59 7.61
N VAL A 29 11.08 1.64 8.20
CA VAL A 29 12.44 2.10 7.89
C VAL A 29 13.51 1.53 8.82
N SER A 30 13.13 0.60 9.71
CA SER A 30 14.08 -0.05 10.62
C SER A 30 15.09 -0.91 9.83
N ASN A 31 16.31 -1.01 10.34
CA ASN A 31 17.36 -1.82 9.71
C ASN A 31 16.92 -3.28 9.51
N ILE A 32 16.19 -3.84 10.47
CA ILE A 32 15.67 -5.22 10.41
C ILE A 32 14.71 -5.37 9.23
N THR A 33 13.76 -4.44 9.09
CA THR A 33 12.79 -4.47 7.98
C THR A 33 13.47 -4.29 6.63
N VAL A 34 14.37 -3.31 6.50
CA VAL A 34 15.11 -3.06 5.25
C VAL A 34 15.96 -4.27 4.85
N GLN A 35 16.67 -4.88 5.80
CA GLN A 35 17.41 -6.11 5.56
C GLN A 35 16.48 -7.22 5.07
N LYS A 36 15.33 -7.40 5.73
CA LYS A 36 14.40 -8.46 5.36
C LYS A 36 13.83 -8.25 3.95
N LEU A 37 13.46 -7.02 3.59
CA LEU A 37 12.97 -6.67 2.26
C LEU A 37 14.01 -6.97 1.18
N ASN A 38 15.28 -6.65 1.44
CA ASN A 38 16.38 -6.99 0.54
C ASN A 38 16.56 -8.51 0.38
N GLU A 39 16.48 -9.29 1.46
CA GLU A 39 16.57 -10.76 1.40
C GLU A 39 15.48 -11.39 0.53
N ILE A 40 14.27 -10.84 0.57
CA ILE A 40 13.13 -11.35 -0.23
C ILE A 40 13.04 -10.69 -1.62
N GLY A 41 13.98 -9.81 -1.98
CA GLY A 41 14.04 -9.16 -3.30
C GLY A 41 13.00 -8.06 -3.52
N TYR A 42 12.48 -7.47 -2.44
CA TYR A 42 11.55 -6.34 -2.50
C TYR A 42 12.33 -5.03 -2.48
N GLU A 43 12.13 -4.21 -3.52
CA GLU A 43 12.65 -2.84 -3.55
C GLU A 43 11.61 -1.90 -2.95
N THR A 44 12.06 -1.00 -2.08
CA THR A 44 11.19 0.01 -1.47
C THR A 44 11.21 1.28 -2.30
N LEU A 45 10.03 1.77 -2.70
CA LEU A 45 9.88 3.06 -3.36
C LEU A 45 10.10 4.19 -2.35
N LEU A 46 10.79 5.24 -2.79
CA LEU A 46 10.96 6.45 -1.98
C LEU A 46 9.60 7.10 -1.75
N HIS A 47 9.12 7.06 -0.51
CA HIS A 47 7.95 7.80 -0.07
C HIS A 47 8.41 9.07 0.64
N PRO A 48 7.93 10.27 0.26
CA PRO A 48 8.25 11.48 1.00
C PRO A 48 7.56 11.49 2.38
N PRO A 49 8.11 12.18 3.40
CA PRO A 49 7.48 12.23 4.71
C PRO A 49 6.07 12.85 4.66
N TYR A 50 5.13 12.28 5.43
CA TYR A 50 3.81 12.86 5.71
C TYR A 50 2.97 13.23 4.47
N LEU A 51 2.98 12.39 3.44
CA LEU A 51 2.12 12.57 2.26
C LEU A 51 1.15 11.39 2.07
N PRO A 52 0.07 11.33 2.87
CA PRO A 52 -0.95 10.28 2.77
C PRO A 52 -1.57 10.21 1.36
N ASP A 53 -1.72 11.36 0.70
CA ASP A 53 -2.30 11.46 -0.65
C ASP A 53 -1.48 10.72 -1.72
N LEU A 54 -0.22 10.36 -1.42
CA LEU A 54 0.63 9.57 -2.32
C LEU A 54 0.52 8.06 -2.09
N SER A 55 -0.15 7.64 -1.01
CA SER A 55 -0.40 6.24 -0.71
C SER A 55 -1.76 5.83 -1.31
N PRO A 56 -1.78 4.92 -2.30
CA PRO A 56 -3.03 4.42 -2.86
C PRO A 56 -3.91 3.75 -1.79
N THR A 57 -3.30 3.15 -0.77
CA THR A 57 -4.00 2.52 0.35
C THR A 57 -4.78 3.56 1.15
N ASP A 58 -4.15 4.68 1.48
CA ASP A 58 -4.78 5.72 2.31
C ASP A 58 -5.79 6.55 1.51
N TYR A 59 -5.42 6.96 0.29
CA TYR A 59 -6.28 7.80 -0.56
C TYR A 59 -7.52 7.04 -1.08
N HIS A 60 -7.36 5.77 -1.46
CA HIS A 60 -8.41 5.03 -2.17
C HIS A 60 -9.03 3.95 -1.29
N LEU A 61 -8.25 2.96 -0.86
CA LEU A 61 -8.79 1.79 -0.17
C LEU A 61 -9.45 2.16 1.17
N PHE A 62 -8.76 2.92 2.03
CA PHE A 62 -9.28 3.25 3.35
C PHE A 62 -10.44 4.23 3.31
N LYS A 63 -10.46 5.16 2.36
CA LYS A 63 -11.60 6.05 2.16
C LYS A 63 -12.87 5.27 1.85
N GLU A 64 -12.76 4.27 0.99
CA GLU A 64 -13.90 3.45 0.57
C GLU A 64 -14.31 2.44 1.64
N LEU A 65 -13.32 1.90 2.37
CA LEU A 65 -13.58 1.09 3.55
C LEU A 65 -14.30 1.90 4.64
N GLU A 66 -13.91 3.15 4.87
CA GLU A 66 -14.56 4.04 5.83
C GLU A 66 -16.04 4.25 5.46
N LEU A 67 -16.34 4.50 4.19
CA LEU A 67 -17.71 4.58 3.70
C LEU A 67 -18.46 3.26 3.91
N HIS A 68 -17.83 2.11 3.62
CA HIS A 68 -18.43 0.79 3.81
C HIS A 68 -18.75 0.47 5.29
N LEU A 69 -17.90 0.95 6.20
CA LEU A 69 -18.05 0.76 7.63
C LEU A 69 -18.95 1.83 8.27
N SER A 70 -19.13 2.97 7.62
CA SER A 70 -19.99 4.04 8.11
C SER A 70 -21.39 3.49 8.38
N GLN A 71 -21.92 3.74 9.58
CA GLN A 71 -23.22 3.26 10.08
C GLN A 71 -23.28 1.78 10.53
N LYS A 72 -22.17 1.04 10.51
CA LYS A 72 -22.10 -0.31 11.10
C LYS A 72 -21.53 -0.26 12.50
N ASN A 73 -22.16 -0.99 13.43
CA ASN A 73 -21.65 -1.19 14.78
C ASN A 73 -21.35 -2.68 14.98
N PHE A 74 -20.16 -2.97 15.49
CA PHE A 74 -19.71 -4.34 15.74
C PHE A 74 -19.48 -4.51 17.24
N SER A 75 -20.10 -5.53 17.83
CA SER A 75 -19.90 -5.88 19.25
C SER A 75 -18.76 -6.88 19.46
N LYS A 76 -18.36 -7.59 18.40
CA LYS A 76 -17.25 -8.56 18.41
C LYS A 76 -16.23 -8.22 17.34
N SER A 77 -14.97 -8.45 17.65
CA SER A 77 -13.86 -8.27 16.70
C SER A 77 -13.99 -9.16 15.48
N ASP A 78 -14.50 -10.39 15.64
CA ASP A 78 -14.61 -11.32 14.52
C ASP A 78 -15.70 -10.91 13.52
N ASP A 79 -16.78 -10.27 13.98
CA ASP A 79 -17.82 -9.71 13.11
C ASP A 79 -17.24 -8.57 12.25
N LEU A 80 -16.41 -7.70 12.85
CA LEU A 80 -15.69 -6.66 12.12
C LEU A 80 -14.71 -7.25 11.10
N LYS A 81 -13.89 -8.22 11.51
CA LYS A 81 -12.92 -8.89 10.61
C LYS A 81 -13.62 -9.52 9.41
N ASN A 82 -14.69 -10.27 9.65
CA ASN A 82 -15.45 -10.92 8.60
C ASN A 82 -16.07 -9.90 7.64
N ASN A 83 -16.58 -8.77 8.14
CA ASN A 83 -17.12 -7.72 7.27
C ASN A 83 -16.03 -7.01 6.45
N VAL A 84 -14.85 -6.74 7.03
CA VAL A 84 -13.70 -6.18 6.29
C VAL A 84 -13.22 -7.16 5.23
N LEU A 85 -13.13 -8.46 5.53
CA LEU A 85 -12.78 -9.49 4.55
C LEU A 85 -13.79 -9.54 3.40
N GLU A 86 -15.09 -9.53 3.72
CA GLU A 86 -16.15 -9.48 2.71
C GLU A 86 -16.03 -8.25 1.81
N PHE A 87 -15.75 -7.07 2.38
CA PHE A 87 -15.47 -5.86 1.62
C PHE A 87 -14.29 -6.07 0.67
N LEU A 88 -13.15 -6.56 1.16
CA LEU A 88 -11.95 -6.77 0.34
C LEU A 88 -12.19 -7.79 -0.79
N PHE A 89 -13.00 -8.83 -0.55
CA PHE A 89 -13.37 -9.78 -1.60
C PHE A 89 -14.26 -9.16 -2.68
N LYS A 90 -15.19 -8.27 -2.30
CA LYS A 90 -16.08 -7.59 -3.25
C LYS A 90 -15.41 -6.40 -3.95
N TRP A 91 -14.40 -5.80 -3.33
CA TRP A 91 -13.72 -4.61 -3.84
C TRP A 91 -13.06 -4.82 -5.23
N HIS A 92 -12.75 -6.07 -5.58
CA HIS A 92 -12.10 -6.44 -6.84
C HIS A 92 -13.04 -7.01 -7.92
N THR A 93 -14.35 -7.11 -7.65
CA THR A 93 -15.39 -7.58 -8.61
C THR A 93 -16.34 -6.46 -8.98
#